data_AF-A0A327MBE3-F1
#
_entry.id   AF-A0A327MBE3-F1
#
_cell.length_a   1.000
_cell.length_b   1.000
_cell.length_c   1.000
_cell.angle_alpha   90.00
_cell.angle_beta   90.00
_cell.angle_gamma   90.00
#
_symmetry.space_group_name_H-M   'P 1'
#
loop_
_entity.id
_entity.type
_entity.pdbx_description
1 polymer ?
#
loop_
_entity_poly.entity_id
_entity_poly.type
_entity_poly.pdbx_seq_one_letter_code
_entity_poly.pdbx_strand_id
1 'polypeptide(L)'
;MPNFDAGHYFLTVLAPVRAGRDAPLGEGQAESHRQRLLEALARLPQSETTANSRGRAPGSPFARSRMTHLARFVLIDDLPYNGRESGDALLDRFAGADPLVQQRVDRLPMPYLLFAAEFDAEDGSETSLRRYTDTLWQTMRPELEAVFGACHGFEAVTGAEGFFDYIRRCQVETTMPFNDYYPAEPQRLRLQDVLPLPLDRLRRLRQLLPRLAYAWGAALLLALVVALIAGGALPRIAVGLLLGSLLLLVLALGAAWFVLQRFWRRALALGAAPLQRSASLPEVLKALYLQQHFADFVIAAQDATPEALHAGFSRFLARHRPAEIAAPSQAPGLICLPEKILPPGA
;
A
#
# COMPACT_ATOMS: atom_id res chain seq x y z
N MET A 1 7.09 -4.11 5.52
CA MET A 1 6.35 -3.20 6.41
C MET A 1 5.10 -2.79 5.65
N PRO A 2 3.92 -2.87 6.25
CA PRO A 2 2.64 -2.61 5.56
C PRO A 2 2.54 -1.17 5.04
N ASN A 3 3.26 -0.24 5.66
CA ASN A 3 3.24 1.18 5.32
C ASN A 3 4.23 1.56 4.21
N PHE A 4 4.85 0.61 3.50
CA PHE A 4 5.77 0.91 2.39
C PHE A 4 5.62 -0.11 1.27
N ASP A 5 5.39 0.40 0.06
CA ASP A 5 5.34 -0.41 -1.15
C ASP A 5 5.74 0.42 -2.38
N ALA A 6 6.33 -0.25 -3.38
CA ALA A 6 6.68 0.34 -4.68
C ALA A 6 7.47 1.68 -4.63
N GLY A 7 8.28 1.92 -3.59
CA GLY A 7 9.04 3.17 -3.42
C GLY A 7 8.27 4.31 -2.76
N HIS A 8 7.10 4.01 -2.19
CA HIS A 8 6.22 4.98 -1.55
C HIS A 8 5.91 4.57 -0.12
N TYR A 9 5.82 5.55 0.77
CA TYR A 9 5.41 5.35 2.15
C TYR A 9 3.95 5.76 2.32
N PHE A 10 3.13 4.89 2.91
CA PHE A 10 1.72 5.13 3.21
C PHE A 10 1.57 5.51 4.68
N LEU A 11 1.64 6.80 4.95
CA LEU A 11 1.45 7.32 6.30
C LEU A 11 -0.06 7.45 6.55
N THR A 12 -0.55 6.79 7.60
CA THR A 12 -1.88 7.05 8.16
C THR A 12 -1.73 7.35 9.65
N VAL A 13 -2.27 8.49 10.06
CA VAL A 13 -2.19 9.02 11.42
C VAL A 13 -3.61 9.22 11.92
N LEU A 14 -3.90 8.73 13.11
CA LEU A 14 -5.12 9.03 13.85
C LEU A 14 -4.77 9.85 15.08
N ALA A 15 -4.95 11.16 14.99
CA ALA A 15 -4.69 12.09 16.07
C ALA A 15 -6.00 12.36 16.85
N PRO A 16 -6.08 12.04 18.15
CA PRO A 16 -7.29 12.28 18.95
C PRO A 16 -7.54 13.79 19.11
N VAL A 17 -8.76 14.25 18.82
CA VAL A 17 -9.16 15.65 18.96
C VAL A 17 -9.54 15.94 20.40
N ARG A 18 -9.00 17.02 20.97
CA ARG A 18 -9.26 17.37 22.38
C ARG A 18 -10.76 17.58 22.62
N ALA A 19 -11.25 17.05 23.73
CA ALA A 19 -12.59 17.33 24.21
C ALA A 19 -12.65 18.74 24.83
N GLY A 20 -13.83 19.36 24.79
CA GLY A 20 -14.08 20.66 25.42
C GLY A 20 -13.91 21.85 24.49
N ARG A 21 -13.73 23.02 25.11
CA ARG A 21 -13.66 24.33 24.47
C ARG A 21 -12.47 25.10 25.02
N ASP A 22 -11.88 25.95 24.19
CA ASP A 22 -10.90 26.89 24.70
C ASP A 22 -11.59 27.99 25.51
N ALA A 23 -10.83 28.54 26.46
CA ALA A 23 -11.24 29.75 27.14
C ALA A 23 -11.44 30.85 26.08
N PRO A 24 -12.52 31.65 26.16
CA PRO A 24 -12.76 32.71 25.20
C PRO A 24 -11.60 33.72 25.25
N LEU A 25 -10.98 33.98 24.10
CA LEU A 25 -10.01 35.05 23.93
C LEU A 25 -10.79 36.38 23.84
N GLY A 26 -11.17 36.96 24.99
CA GLY A 26 -11.92 38.22 25.09
C GLY A 26 -13.44 38.04 25.14
N GLU A 27 -14.21 39.02 24.64
CA GLU A 27 -15.69 38.99 24.59
C GLU A 27 -16.27 37.98 23.55
N GLY A 28 -15.41 37.16 22.94
CA GLY A 28 -15.81 36.14 21.96
C GLY A 28 -16.47 34.91 22.58
N GLN A 29 -17.18 34.13 21.76
CA GLN A 29 -17.71 32.82 22.19
C GLN A 29 -16.59 31.79 22.32
N ALA A 30 -16.66 30.96 23.35
CA ALA A 30 -15.78 29.81 23.52
C ALA A 30 -16.00 28.80 22.39
N GLU A 31 -14.97 28.58 21.57
CA GLU A 31 -14.99 27.65 20.44
C GLU A 31 -14.56 26.24 20.89
N SER A 32 -15.21 25.21 20.36
CA SER A 32 -14.76 23.83 20.59
C SER A 32 -13.52 23.52 19.76
N HIS A 33 -12.61 22.69 20.29
CA HIS A 33 -11.42 22.24 19.54
C HIS A 33 -11.79 21.59 18.20
N ARG A 34 -12.90 20.84 18.18
CA ARG A 34 -13.48 20.27 16.96
C ARG A 34 -13.85 21.35 15.93
N GLN A 35 -14.55 22.40 16.35
CA GLN A 35 -14.95 23.49 15.46
C GLN A 35 -13.71 24.21 14.92
N ARG A 36 -12.72 24.50 15.78
CA ARG A 36 -11.47 25.13 15.34
C ARG A 36 -10.74 24.29 14.28
N LEU A 37 -10.66 22.98 14.50
CA LEU A 37 -10.06 22.08 13.53
C LEU A 37 -10.80 22.15 12.18
N LEU A 38 -12.13 22.10 12.18
CA LEU A 38 -12.91 22.24 10.95
C LEU A 38 -12.68 23.59 10.26
N GLU A 39 -12.59 24.68 11.02
CA GLU A 39 -12.27 25.99 10.47
C GLU A 39 -10.86 26.05 9.89
N ALA A 40 -9.88 25.46 10.56
CA ALA A 40 -8.51 25.35 10.06
C ALA A 40 -8.47 24.58 8.75
N LEU A 41 -9.15 23.42 8.67
CA LEU A 41 -9.25 22.61 7.47
C LEU A 41 -9.97 23.34 6.33
N ALA A 42 -11.06 24.06 6.61
CA ALA A 42 -11.80 24.82 5.62
C ALA A 42 -11.01 26.02 5.06
N ARG A 43 -10.08 26.56 5.85
CA ARG A 43 -9.21 27.69 5.46
C ARG A 43 -7.91 27.26 4.79
N LEU A 44 -7.61 25.96 4.70
CA LEU A 44 -6.41 25.50 4.00
C LEU A 44 -6.44 25.96 2.54
N PRO A 45 -5.36 26.58 2.04
CA PRO A 45 -5.33 27.04 0.67
C PRO A 45 -5.42 25.85 -0.27
N GLN A 46 -6.20 26.01 -1.34
CA GLN A 46 -6.28 25.00 -2.39
C GLN A 46 -5.31 25.34 -3.53
N SER A 47 -4.82 24.30 -4.19
CA SER A 47 -3.96 24.41 -5.36
C SER A 47 -4.70 24.90 -6.60
N GLU A 48 -3.95 25.24 -7.66
CA GLU A 48 -4.51 25.69 -8.94
C GLU A 48 -5.14 24.54 -9.72
N THR A 49 -6.35 24.13 -9.31
CA THR A 49 -7.08 23.00 -9.90
C THR A 49 -8.01 23.42 -11.05
N THR A 50 -8.34 24.71 -11.14
CA THR A 50 -9.24 25.27 -12.16
C THR A 50 -8.64 26.50 -12.82
N ALA A 51 -9.20 26.90 -13.97
CA ALA A 51 -8.85 28.16 -14.63
C ALA A 51 -9.00 29.37 -13.69
N ASN A 52 -10.01 29.36 -12.81
CA ASN A 52 -10.31 30.45 -11.87
C ASN A 52 -9.34 30.53 -10.68
N SER A 53 -8.58 29.46 -10.41
CA SER A 53 -7.56 29.42 -9.36
C SER A 53 -6.15 29.72 -9.88
N ARG A 54 -5.95 29.92 -11.18
CA ARG A 54 -4.63 30.20 -11.77
C ARG A 54 -4.05 31.52 -11.28
N GLY A 55 -2.76 31.52 -10.94
CA GLY A 55 -2.04 32.71 -10.48
C GLY A 55 -2.41 33.18 -9.08
N ARG A 56 -3.26 32.44 -8.33
CA ARG A 56 -3.59 32.76 -6.94
C ARG A 56 -2.58 32.09 -6.00
N ALA A 57 -1.69 32.90 -5.45
CA ALA A 57 -0.90 32.51 -4.29
C ALA A 57 -1.69 32.78 -2.98
N PRO A 58 -1.54 31.95 -1.93
CA PRO A 58 -0.76 30.70 -1.91
C PRO A 58 -1.61 29.49 -2.38
N GLY A 59 -0.99 28.60 -3.18
CA GLY A 59 -1.54 27.28 -3.48
C GLY A 59 -1.44 26.30 -2.30
N SER A 60 -1.87 25.05 -2.48
CA SER A 60 -1.87 24.04 -1.41
C SER A 60 -0.50 23.94 -0.70
N PRO A 61 -0.47 23.87 0.64
CA PRO A 61 0.79 23.75 1.39
C PRO A 61 1.59 22.50 1.00
N PHE A 62 0.87 21.41 0.71
CA PHE A 62 1.48 20.14 0.30
C PHE A 62 2.14 20.22 -1.07
N ALA A 63 1.71 21.13 -1.95
CA ALA A 63 2.34 21.34 -3.25
C ALA A 63 3.75 21.96 -3.14
N ARG A 64 4.13 22.49 -1.97
CA ARG A 64 5.50 22.96 -1.70
C ARG A 64 6.48 21.81 -1.48
N SER A 65 5.97 20.60 -1.17
CA SER A 65 6.78 19.38 -1.03
C SER A 65 6.81 18.62 -2.34
N ARG A 66 8.02 18.35 -2.86
CA ARG A 66 8.24 17.48 -4.03
C ARG A 66 8.25 15.99 -3.69
N MET A 67 7.92 15.63 -2.45
CA MET A 67 7.79 14.23 -2.02
C MET A 67 6.34 13.79 -1.93
N THR A 68 5.37 14.72 -1.77
CA THR A 68 3.97 14.37 -1.46
C THR A 68 3.19 14.10 -2.75
N HIS A 69 2.77 12.85 -2.94
CA HIS A 69 1.88 12.45 -4.02
C HIS A 69 0.42 12.76 -3.68
N LEU A 70 0.04 12.40 -2.46
CA LEU A 70 -1.30 12.59 -1.94
C LEU A 70 -1.22 12.98 -0.46
N ALA A 71 -2.06 13.92 -0.04
CA ALA A 71 -2.27 14.21 1.36
C ALA A 71 -3.75 14.53 1.60
N ARG A 72 -4.32 13.96 2.66
CA ARG A 72 -5.71 14.17 3.05
C ARG A 72 -5.83 14.34 4.55
N PHE A 73 -6.68 15.29 4.92
CA PHE A 73 -7.18 15.41 6.27
C PHE A 73 -8.67 15.07 6.29
N VAL A 74 -9.09 14.25 7.24
CA VAL A 74 -10.48 13.89 7.45
C VAL A 74 -10.76 13.94 8.95
N LEU A 75 -11.80 14.65 9.36
CA LEU A 75 -12.31 14.53 10.72
C LEU A 75 -13.25 13.32 10.78
N ILE A 76 -12.92 12.36 11.63
CA ILE A 76 -13.76 11.21 11.93
C ILE A 76 -14.43 11.48 13.27
N ASP A 77 -15.70 11.90 13.21
CA ASP A 77 -16.48 12.16 14.42
C ASP A 77 -16.88 10.87 15.13
N ASP A 78 -17.25 9.85 14.35
CA ASP A 78 -17.66 8.55 14.85
C ASP A 78 -17.53 7.49 13.74
N LEU A 79 -17.68 6.21 14.10
CA LEU A 79 -17.67 5.12 13.13
C LEU A 79 -19.03 5.00 12.44
N PRO A 80 -19.07 4.85 11.10
CA PRO A 80 -20.29 4.41 10.44
C PRO A 80 -20.63 2.99 10.89
N TYR A 81 -21.92 2.68 10.98
CA TYR A 81 -22.35 1.31 11.25
C TYR A 81 -21.95 0.41 10.07
N ASN A 82 -20.95 -0.45 10.28
CA ASN A 82 -20.39 -1.34 9.26
C ASN A 82 -21.23 -2.60 8.99
N GLY A 83 -22.45 -2.67 9.52
CA GLY A 83 -23.30 -3.85 9.43
C GLY A 83 -23.09 -4.83 10.58
N ARG A 84 -23.60 -6.05 10.42
CA ARG A 84 -23.41 -7.15 11.38
C ARG A 84 -22.01 -7.73 11.23
N GLU A 85 -21.42 -8.20 12.31
CA GLU A 85 -20.22 -9.05 12.26
C GLU A 85 -20.49 -10.26 11.37
N SER A 86 -19.67 -10.43 10.33
CA SER A 86 -19.79 -11.53 9.37
C SER A 86 -19.33 -12.84 10.03
N GLY A 87 -20.27 -13.67 10.48
CA GLY A 87 -20.04 -15.03 10.97
C GLY A 87 -20.29 -16.10 9.91
N ASP A 88 -19.87 -17.34 10.18
CA ASP A 88 -20.26 -18.49 9.37
C ASP A 88 -21.76 -18.75 9.57
N ALA A 89 -22.55 -18.50 8.53
CA ALA A 89 -24.00 -18.60 8.57
C ALA A 89 -24.51 -19.98 9.03
N LEU A 90 -23.73 -21.05 8.85
CA LEU A 90 -24.09 -22.37 9.36
C LEU A 90 -23.88 -22.46 10.87
N LEU A 91 -22.75 -21.97 11.38
CA LEU A 91 -22.46 -21.95 12.82
C LEU A 91 -23.42 -21.05 13.58
N ASP A 92 -23.73 -19.87 13.05
CA ASP A 92 -24.64 -18.91 13.67
C ASP A 92 -26.08 -19.46 13.79
N ARG A 93 -26.50 -20.26 12.80
CA ARG A 93 -27.79 -20.95 12.82
C ARG A 93 -27.84 -22.05 13.88
N PHE A 94 -26.74 -22.79 14.08
CA PHE A 94 -26.65 -23.79 15.16
C PHE A 94 -26.54 -23.13 16.55
N ALA A 95 -25.94 -21.95 16.63
CA ALA A 95 -25.81 -21.16 17.85
C ALA A 95 -27.10 -20.40 18.24
N GLY A 96 -28.14 -20.43 17.40
CA GLY A 96 -29.42 -19.76 17.66
C GLY A 96 -29.31 -18.22 17.63
N ALA A 97 -28.35 -17.68 16.88
CA ALA A 97 -28.18 -16.24 16.77
C ALA A 97 -29.37 -15.62 16.03
N ASP A 98 -30.06 -14.65 16.66
CA ASP A 98 -31.20 -13.96 16.05
C ASP A 98 -30.71 -12.86 15.09
N PRO A 99 -31.03 -12.95 13.78
CA PRO A 99 -30.66 -11.93 12.80
C PRO A 99 -31.44 -10.61 12.95
N LEU A 100 -32.51 -10.57 13.75
CA LEU A 100 -33.34 -9.38 13.98
C LEU A 100 -32.86 -8.51 15.15
N VAL A 101 -32.04 -9.08 16.05
CA VAL A 101 -31.44 -8.32 17.15
C VAL A 101 -30.24 -7.54 16.63
N GLN A 102 -30.26 -6.21 16.83
CA GLN A 102 -29.15 -5.34 16.47
C GLN A 102 -27.93 -5.66 17.34
N GLN A 103 -26.78 -5.83 16.69
CA GLN A 103 -25.51 -5.99 17.38
C GLN A 103 -25.02 -4.64 17.91
N ARG A 104 -24.08 -4.69 18.86
CA ARG A 104 -23.48 -3.49 19.44
C ARG A 104 -22.84 -2.65 18.34
N VAL A 105 -23.22 -1.37 18.27
CA VAL A 105 -22.59 -0.41 17.37
C VAL A 105 -21.32 0.10 18.03
N ASP A 106 -20.17 -0.10 17.36
CA ASP A 106 -18.92 0.49 17.78
C ASP A 106 -18.98 2.01 17.67
N ARG A 107 -18.41 2.69 18.68
CA ARG A 107 -18.38 4.14 18.79
C ARG A 107 -16.97 4.58 19.13
N LEU A 108 -16.55 5.72 18.59
CA LEU A 108 -15.27 6.30 19.01
C LEU A 108 -15.43 6.98 20.37
N PRO A 109 -14.43 6.88 21.27
CA PRO A 109 -14.46 7.57 22.55
C PRO A 109 -14.37 9.10 22.39
N MET A 110 -13.81 9.56 21.28
CA MET A 110 -13.68 10.96 20.89
C MET A 110 -13.48 11.07 19.38
N PRO A 111 -13.68 12.26 18.77
CA PRO A 111 -13.33 12.46 17.37
C PRO A 111 -11.83 12.30 17.12
N TYR A 112 -11.48 11.83 15.94
CA TYR A 112 -10.09 11.69 15.49
C TYR A 112 -9.85 12.49 14.21
N LEU A 113 -8.74 13.21 14.15
CA LEU A 113 -8.19 13.72 12.91
C LEU A 113 -7.42 12.59 12.23
N LEU A 114 -7.94 12.13 11.08
CA LEU A 114 -7.18 11.32 10.15
C LEU A 114 -6.30 12.24 9.31
N PHE A 115 -4.99 12.01 9.36
CA PHE A 115 -4.04 12.53 8.39
C PHE A 115 -3.45 11.35 7.63
N ALA A 116 -3.71 11.28 6.34
CA ALA A 116 -3.09 10.28 5.49
C ALA A 116 -2.29 10.96 4.40
N ALA A 117 -1.05 10.52 4.23
CA ALA A 117 -0.13 11.06 3.25
C ALA A 117 0.66 9.94 2.59
N GLU A 118 0.90 10.13 1.30
CA GLU A 118 1.67 9.22 0.48
C GLU A 118 2.81 9.99 -0.14
N PHE A 119 4.02 9.48 0.07
CA PHE A 119 5.20 10.21 -0.32
C PHE A 119 6.33 9.30 -0.79
N ASP A 120 7.19 9.88 -1.61
CA ASP A 120 8.42 9.23 -2.07
C ASP A 120 9.30 8.84 -0.87
N ALA A 121 9.64 7.56 -0.78
CA ALA A 121 10.51 7.04 0.26
C ALA A 121 11.52 6.04 -0.31
N GLU A 122 12.71 5.99 0.28
CA GLU A 122 13.71 4.99 -0.11
C GLU A 122 13.33 3.61 0.42
N ASP A 123 12.72 3.58 1.61
CA ASP A 123 12.29 2.38 2.32
C ASP A 123 11.16 2.69 3.32
N GLY A 124 10.68 1.66 4.03
CA GLY A 124 9.70 1.80 5.11
C GLY A 124 10.28 2.21 6.46
N SER A 125 11.53 2.67 6.52
CA SER A 125 12.21 2.97 7.79
C SER A 125 11.71 4.26 8.44
N GLU A 126 12.00 4.41 9.72
CA GLU A 126 11.76 5.66 10.45
C GLU A 126 12.57 6.83 9.89
N THR A 127 13.73 6.57 9.29
CA THR A 127 14.55 7.61 8.64
C THR A 127 13.81 8.22 7.44
N SER A 128 13.14 7.37 6.65
CA SER A 128 12.31 7.82 5.52
C SER A 128 11.10 8.64 6.02
N LEU A 129 10.43 8.18 7.08
CA LEU A 129 9.36 8.94 7.73
C LEU A 129 9.87 10.30 8.26
N ARG A 130 11.02 10.30 8.94
CA ARG A 130 11.63 11.50 9.53
C ARG A 130 11.97 12.54 8.48
N ARG A 131 12.57 12.12 7.36
CA ARG A 131 12.87 13.01 6.22
C ARG A 131 11.59 13.70 5.74
N TYR A 132 10.49 12.96 5.64
CA TYR A 132 9.21 13.51 5.20
C TYR A 132 8.62 14.49 6.21
N THR A 133 8.55 14.12 7.49
CA THR A 133 8.00 14.99 8.54
C THR A 133 8.82 16.27 8.73
N ASP A 134 10.15 16.19 8.62
CA ASP A 134 11.02 17.37 8.69
C ASP A 134 10.77 18.30 7.49
N THR A 135 10.62 17.73 6.30
CA THR A 135 10.29 18.48 5.08
C THR A 135 8.92 19.15 5.20
N LEU A 136 7.90 18.45 5.70
CA LEU A 136 6.58 19.03 5.95
C LEU A 136 6.66 20.16 6.99
N TRP A 137 7.37 19.96 8.09
CA TRP A 137 7.50 20.99 9.12
C TRP A 137 8.16 22.25 8.57
N GLN A 138 9.26 22.10 7.82
CA GLN A 138 9.94 23.22 7.20
C GLN A 138 9.07 23.97 6.18
N THR A 139 8.20 23.26 5.46
CA THR A 139 7.43 23.84 4.35
C THR A 139 6.05 24.36 4.75
N MET A 140 5.42 23.81 5.81
CA MET A 140 4.03 24.12 6.17
C MET A 140 3.74 24.09 7.67
N ARG A 141 4.74 24.39 8.51
CA ARG A 141 4.58 24.50 9.97
C ARG A 141 3.34 25.29 10.40
N PRO A 142 3.05 26.51 9.91
CA PRO A 142 1.90 27.27 10.39
C PRO A 142 0.58 26.54 10.15
N GLU A 143 0.43 25.89 9.00
CA GLU A 143 -0.76 25.10 8.68
C GLU A 143 -0.84 23.82 9.53
N LEU A 144 0.29 23.15 9.78
CA LEU A 144 0.34 21.99 10.67
C LEU A 144 -0.03 22.37 12.11
N GLU A 145 0.48 23.48 12.62
CA GLU A 145 0.15 23.98 13.95
C GLU A 145 -1.34 24.36 14.05
N ALA A 146 -1.91 24.97 13.02
CA ALA A 146 -3.33 25.30 12.97
C ALA A 146 -4.24 24.05 12.98
N VAL A 147 -3.86 23.01 12.25
CA VAL A 147 -4.62 21.76 12.15
C VAL A 147 -4.43 20.88 13.39
N PHE A 148 -3.19 20.56 13.75
CA PHE A 148 -2.91 19.64 14.85
C PHE A 148 -2.99 20.30 16.24
N GLY A 149 -3.00 21.64 16.35
CA GLY A 149 -3.11 22.34 17.64
C GLY A 149 -4.40 22.04 18.42
N ALA A 150 -5.44 21.55 17.74
CA ALA A 150 -6.69 21.08 18.36
C ALA A 150 -6.61 19.61 18.86
N CYS A 151 -5.53 18.90 18.54
CA CYS A 151 -5.35 17.49 18.89
C CYS A 151 -4.62 17.32 20.23
N HIS A 152 -4.87 16.22 20.91
CA HIS A 152 -4.31 15.93 22.23
C HIS A 152 -2.84 15.55 22.13
N GLY A 153 -1.98 16.18 22.94
CA GLY A 153 -0.55 15.90 23.00
C GLY A 153 0.27 16.65 21.95
N PHE A 154 -0.37 17.48 21.12
CA PHE A 154 0.34 18.34 20.17
C PHE A 154 0.91 19.59 20.85
N GLU A 155 0.37 19.99 22.01
CA GLU A 155 0.87 21.13 22.81
C GLU A 155 2.34 20.99 23.23
N ALA A 156 2.89 19.78 23.24
CA ALA A 156 4.30 19.50 23.52
C ALA A 156 5.21 19.66 22.28
N VAL A 157 4.65 19.84 21.09
CA VAL A 157 5.39 19.93 19.83
C VAL A 157 5.87 21.36 19.61
N THR A 158 7.19 21.56 19.73
CA THR A 158 7.83 22.88 19.56
C THR A 158 8.71 22.98 18.30
N GLY A 159 8.95 21.86 17.62
CA GLY A 159 9.82 21.78 16.45
C GLY A 159 9.67 20.48 15.66
N ALA A 160 10.50 20.33 14.63
CA ALA A 160 10.41 19.22 13.67
C ALA A 160 10.58 17.84 14.32
N GLU A 161 11.48 17.72 15.30
CA GLU A 161 11.67 16.48 16.07
C GLU A 161 10.42 16.10 16.87
N GLY A 162 9.85 17.04 17.62
CA GLY A 162 8.60 16.80 18.34
C GLY A 162 7.44 16.47 17.40
N PHE A 163 7.41 17.06 16.21
CA PHE A 163 6.41 16.75 15.19
C PHE A 163 6.56 15.31 14.67
N PHE A 164 7.78 14.89 14.37
CA PHE A 164 8.08 13.50 14.02
C PHE A 164 7.62 12.53 15.11
N ASP A 165 8.00 12.77 16.37
CA ASP A 165 7.62 11.91 17.49
C ASP A 165 6.11 11.85 17.69
N TYR A 166 5.42 12.98 17.51
CA TYR A 166 3.97 13.06 17.55
C TYR A 166 3.32 12.24 16.43
N ILE A 167 3.77 12.42 15.18
CA ILE A 167 3.28 11.67 14.02
C ILE A 167 3.52 10.18 14.19
N ARG A 168 4.73 9.77 14.62
CA ARG A 168 5.09 8.37 14.88
C ARG A 168 4.19 7.74 15.93
N ARG A 169 3.91 8.46 17.03
CA ARG A 169 3.00 7.99 18.09
C ARG A 169 1.56 7.82 17.63
N CYS A 170 1.09 8.68 16.71
CA CYS A 170 -0.28 8.65 16.21
C CYS A 170 -0.43 7.80 14.93
N GLN A 171 0.67 7.27 14.39
CA GLN A 171 0.67 6.45 13.20
C GLN A 171 -0.02 5.12 13.48
N VAL A 172 -0.90 4.73 12.56
CA VAL A 172 -1.53 3.41 12.54
C VAL A 172 -1.01 2.61 11.37
N GLU A 173 -0.99 1.29 11.54
CA GLU A 173 -0.62 0.34 10.50
C GLU A 173 -1.73 0.27 9.45
N THR A 174 -1.43 0.52 8.17
CA THR A 174 -2.37 0.42 7.05
C THR A 174 -1.79 -0.42 5.92
N THR A 175 -2.63 -1.20 5.25
CA THR A 175 -2.27 -2.01 4.08
C THR A 175 -2.93 -1.53 2.78
N MET A 176 -3.59 -0.37 2.81
CA MET A 176 -4.27 0.19 1.63
C MET A 176 -3.51 1.42 1.11
N PRO A 177 -2.65 1.26 0.08
CA PRO A 177 -2.18 2.39 -0.69
C PRO A 177 -3.33 3.01 -1.49
N PHE A 178 -3.38 4.33 -1.55
CA PHE A 178 -4.26 5.13 -2.39
C PHE A 178 -3.57 5.58 -3.69
N ASN A 179 -2.25 5.42 -3.83
CA ASN A 179 -1.53 5.73 -5.06
C ASN A 179 -1.54 4.54 -6.04
N ASP A 180 -1.88 4.83 -7.29
CA ASP A 180 -2.03 3.84 -8.36
C ASP A 180 -0.72 3.69 -9.18
N TYR A 181 0.45 3.78 -8.52
CA TYR A 181 1.75 3.65 -9.20
C TYR A 181 2.22 2.20 -9.18
N TYR A 182 1.51 1.34 -9.90
CA TYR A 182 1.96 -0.04 -10.08
C TYR A 182 3.18 -0.10 -11.02
N PRO A 183 4.16 -0.98 -10.73
CA PRO A 183 5.24 -1.23 -11.68
C PRO A 183 4.67 -1.68 -13.03
N ALA A 184 5.27 -1.17 -14.12
CA ALA A 184 4.81 -1.41 -15.49
C ALA A 184 4.74 -2.90 -15.87
N GLU A 185 5.54 -3.74 -15.22
CA GLU A 185 5.42 -5.19 -15.30
C GLU A 185 4.98 -5.77 -13.96
N PRO A 186 3.91 -6.59 -13.91
CA PRO A 186 3.56 -7.32 -12.71
C PRO A 186 4.73 -8.23 -12.36
N GLN A 187 5.19 -8.19 -11.11
CA GLN A 187 6.17 -9.15 -10.60
C GLN A 187 5.59 -10.56 -10.77
N ARG A 188 6.00 -11.25 -11.83
CA ARG A 188 5.57 -12.62 -12.09
C ARG A 188 6.28 -13.51 -11.08
N LEU A 189 5.63 -13.78 -9.95
CA LEU A 189 6.02 -14.85 -9.03
C LEU A 189 6.04 -16.16 -9.83
N ARG A 190 7.23 -16.66 -10.16
CA ARG A 190 7.33 -17.94 -10.83
C ARG A 190 7.16 -19.01 -9.76
N LEU A 191 6.51 -20.12 -10.11
CA LEU A 191 6.34 -21.26 -9.21
C LEU A 191 7.69 -21.71 -8.59
N GLN A 192 8.78 -21.61 -9.35
CA GLN A 192 10.15 -21.91 -8.94
C GLN A 192 10.70 -20.98 -7.83
N ASP A 193 10.18 -19.76 -7.69
CA ASP A 193 10.62 -18.80 -6.68
C ASP A 193 10.00 -19.12 -5.31
N VAL A 194 8.83 -19.77 -5.34
CA VAL A 194 8.04 -20.16 -4.16
C VAL A 194 8.31 -21.61 -3.74
N LEU A 195 8.59 -22.51 -4.69
CA LEU A 195 8.83 -23.92 -4.37
C LEU A 195 10.19 -24.09 -3.68
N PRO A 196 10.25 -24.72 -2.48
CA PRO A 196 11.52 -24.96 -1.78
C PRO A 196 12.34 -26.11 -2.40
N LEU A 197 11.83 -26.78 -3.44
CA LEU A 197 12.43 -27.96 -4.05
C LEU A 197 12.74 -27.69 -5.52
N PRO A 198 13.96 -28.02 -6.00
CA PRO A 198 14.28 -27.90 -7.41
C PRO A 198 13.35 -28.83 -8.21
N LEU A 199 12.71 -28.29 -9.23
CA LEU A 199 11.74 -29.00 -10.07
C LEU A 199 12.31 -30.31 -10.64
N ASP A 200 13.62 -30.37 -10.85
CA ASP A 200 14.33 -31.57 -11.32
C ASP A 200 14.37 -32.71 -10.28
N ARG A 201 14.36 -32.39 -8.99
CA ARG A 201 14.22 -33.42 -7.93
C ARG A 201 12.79 -33.91 -7.85
N LEU A 202 11.81 -33.03 -8.01
CA LEU A 202 10.39 -33.43 -8.06
C LEU A 202 10.06 -34.29 -9.28
N ARG A 203 10.63 -33.98 -10.45
CA ARG A 203 10.52 -34.81 -11.65
C ARG A 203 11.11 -36.20 -11.45
N ARG A 204 12.30 -36.30 -10.84
CA ARG A 204 12.91 -37.59 -10.47
C ARG A 204 12.08 -38.36 -9.45
N LEU A 205 11.58 -37.68 -8.42
CA LEU A 205 10.73 -38.30 -7.40
C LEU A 205 9.43 -38.83 -8.01
N ARG A 206 8.80 -38.08 -8.92
CA ARG A 206 7.60 -38.49 -9.66
C ARG A 206 7.82 -39.76 -10.50
N GLN A 207 9.03 -39.97 -11.03
CA GLN A 207 9.38 -41.17 -11.78
C GLN A 207 9.68 -42.38 -10.88
N LEU A 208 10.22 -42.14 -9.68
CA LEU A 208 10.61 -43.20 -8.73
C LEU A 208 9.44 -43.68 -7.86
N LEU A 209 8.53 -42.78 -7.48
CA LEU A 209 7.38 -43.08 -6.62
C LEU A 209 6.52 -44.27 -7.12
N PRO A 210 6.10 -44.34 -8.41
CA PRO A 210 5.29 -45.47 -8.88
C PRO A 210 6.08 -46.78 -8.89
N ARG A 211 7.40 -46.73 -9.12
CA ARG A 211 8.26 -47.92 -9.10
C ARG A 211 8.40 -48.48 -7.68
N LEU A 212 8.59 -47.60 -6.69
CA LEU A 212 8.64 -47.97 -5.28
C LEU A 212 7.29 -48.49 -4.79
N ALA A 213 6.19 -47.82 -5.15
CA ALA A 213 4.84 -48.26 -4.81
C ALA A 213 4.51 -49.64 -5.42
N TYR A 214 4.90 -49.87 -6.68
CA TYR A 214 4.74 -51.16 -7.34
C TYR A 214 5.57 -52.27 -6.68
N ALA A 215 6.85 -52.01 -6.40
CA ALA A 215 7.72 -52.97 -5.72
C ALA A 215 7.19 -53.32 -4.31
N TRP A 216 6.68 -52.33 -3.59
CA TRP A 216 6.09 -52.52 -2.27
C TRP A 216 4.77 -53.31 -2.34
N GLY A 217 3.90 -53.00 -3.32
CA GLY A 217 2.67 -53.74 -3.58
C GLY A 217 2.92 -55.21 -3.96
N ALA A 218 3.94 -55.45 -4.79
CA ALA A 218 4.36 -56.81 -5.15
C ALA A 218 4.90 -57.59 -3.93
N ALA A 219 5.65 -56.94 -3.04
CA ALA A 219 6.12 -57.55 -1.79
C ALA A 219 4.96 -57.91 -0.84
N LEU A 220 3.96 -57.03 -0.71
CA LEU A 220 2.73 -57.30 0.05
C LEU A 220 1.96 -58.50 -0.51
N LEU A 221 1.79 -58.56 -1.84
CA LEU A 221 1.10 -59.66 -2.51
C LEU A 221 1.85 -60.98 -2.33
N LEU A 222 3.17 -60.98 -2.48
CA LEU A 222 4.00 -62.17 -2.25
C LEU A 222 3.90 -62.66 -0.80
N ALA A 223 3.96 -61.75 0.17
CA ALA A 223 3.78 -62.09 1.58
C ALA A 223 2.40 -62.70 1.84
N LEU A 224 1.35 -62.19 1.20
CA LEU A 224 -0.01 -62.75 1.29
C LEU A 224 -0.11 -64.16 0.68
N VAL A 225 0.49 -64.39 -0.49
CA VAL A 225 0.52 -65.71 -1.13
C VAL A 225 1.25 -66.73 -0.26
N VAL A 226 2.42 -66.36 0.29
CA VAL A 226 3.16 -67.21 1.23
C VAL A 226 2.35 -67.48 2.51
N ALA A 227 1.56 -66.50 2.99
CA ALA A 227 0.66 -66.66 4.14
C ALA A 227 -0.40 -67.73 3.92
N LEU A 228 -1.01 -67.71 2.75
CA LEU A 228 -2.08 -68.65 2.37
C LEU A 228 -1.54 -70.07 2.19
N ILE A 229 -0.32 -70.22 1.68
CA ILE A 229 0.32 -71.53 1.45
C ILE A 229 0.89 -72.13 2.74
N ALA A 230 1.47 -71.33 3.63
CA ALA A 230 2.21 -71.81 4.80
C ALA A 230 1.35 -72.13 6.04
N GLY A 231 0.02 -72.12 5.93
CA GLY A 231 -0.86 -72.73 6.94
C GLY A 231 -0.84 -72.10 8.35
N GLY A 232 -0.72 -70.77 8.47
CA GLY A 232 -1.14 -70.07 9.70
C GLY A 232 -0.06 -69.39 10.55
N ALA A 233 1.22 -69.43 10.19
CA ALA A 233 2.28 -68.73 10.94
C ALA A 233 2.52 -67.26 10.49
N LEU A 234 1.69 -66.69 9.62
CA LEU A 234 1.88 -65.36 9.01
C LEU A 234 1.21 -64.11 9.64
N PRO A 235 0.52 -64.12 10.80
CA PRO A 235 -0.09 -62.90 11.32
C PRO A 235 0.94 -61.83 11.70
N ARG A 236 2.16 -62.20 12.16
CA ARG A 236 3.17 -61.22 12.59
C ARG A 236 3.82 -60.46 11.42
N ILE A 237 4.08 -61.12 10.31
CA ILE A 237 4.70 -60.49 9.12
C ILE A 237 3.68 -59.58 8.44
N ALA A 238 2.42 -60.04 8.28
CA ALA A 238 1.35 -59.22 7.71
C ALA A 238 1.05 -57.98 8.57
N VAL A 239 0.99 -58.12 9.90
CA VAL A 239 0.83 -56.99 10.82
C VAL A 239 2.03 -56.05 10.75
N GLY A 240 3.26 -56.56 10.68
CA GLY A 240 4.46 -55.73 10.53
C GLY A 240 4.47 -54.92 9.22
N LEU A 241 4.01 -55.51 8.12
CA LEU A 241 3.90 -54.82 6.83
C LEU A 241 2.78 -53.77 6.81
N LEU A 242 1.65 -54.02 7.49
CA LEU A 242 0.55 -53.06 7.65
C LEU A 242 0.95 -51.89 8.56
N LEU A 243 1.64 -52.15 9.67
CA LEU A 243 2.16 -51.09 10.53
C LEU A 243 3.26 -50.29 9.82
N GLY A 244 4.12 -50.96 9.05
CA GLY A 244 5.12 -50.31 8.21
C GLY A 244 4.50 -49.43 7.13
N SER A 245 3.43 -49.86 6.47
CA SER A 245 2.73 -49.06 5.46
C SER A 245 1.99 -47.88 6.08
N LEU A 246 1.37 -48.06 7.26
CA LEU A 246 0.75 -46.97 8.02
C LEU A 246 1.79 -45.93 8.45
N LEU A 247 2.96 -46.37 8.95
CA LEU A 247 4.05 -45.46 9.30
C LEU A 247 4.55 -44.69 8.07
N LEU A 248 4.75 -45.35 6.94
CA LEU A 248 5.15 -44.71 5.69
C LEU A 248 4.08 -43.70 5.21
N LEU A 249 2.80 -44.02 5.35
CA LEU A 249 1.71 -43.10 5.01
C LEU A 249 1.73 -41.86 5.92
N VAL A 250 1.87 -42.05 7.24
CA VAL A 250 1.97 -40.94 8.20
C VAL A 250 3.18 -40.07 7.91
N LEU A 251 4.34 -40.67 7.63
CA LEU A 251 5.56 -39.94 7.25
C LEU A 251 5.37 -39.19 5.93
N ALA A 252 4.71 -39.78 4.94
CA ALA A 252 4.42 -39.15 3.66
C ALA A 252 3.46 -37.96 3.80
N LEU A 253 2.39 -38.12 4.57
CA LEU A 253 1.44 -37.04 4.87
C LEU A 253 2.12 -35.92 5.67
N GLY A 254 2.94 -36.26 6.66
CA GLY A 254 3.73 -35.29 7.42
C GLY A 254 4.73 -34.52 6.55
N ALA A 255 5.41 -35.20 5.63
CA ALA A 255 6.31 -34.56 4.67
C ALA A 255 5.54 -33.65 3.69
N ALA A 256 4.38 -34.09 3.19
CA ALA A 256 3.53 -33.29 2.31
C ALA A 256 3.02 -32.03 3.02
N TRP A 257 2.54 -32.18 4.26
CA TRP A 257 2.14 -31.07 5.12
C TRP A 257 3.28 -30.08 5.37
N PHE A 258 4.48 -30.57 5.69
CA PHE A 258 5.65 -29.72 5.88
C PHE A 258 6.02 -28.93 4.61
N VAL A 259 5.98 -29.56 3.44
CA VAL A 259 6.22 -28.88 2.15
C VAL A 259 5.15 -27.82 1.90
N LEU A 260 3.87 -28.14 2.13
CA LEU A 260 2.77 -27.20 1.97
C LEU A 260 2.91 -26.00 2.93
N GLN A 261 3.25 -26.25 4.19
CA GLN A 261 3.48 -25.20 5.18
C GLN A 261 4.65 -24.29 4.80
N ARG A 262 5.77 -24.87 4.32
CA ARG A 262 6.93 -24.11 3.84
C ARG A 262 6.62 -23.30 2.60
N PHE A 263 5.88 -23.88 1.65
CA PHE A 263 5.38 -23.19 0.48
C PHE A 263 4.49 -22.01 0.89
N TRP A 264 3.50 -22.24 1.74
CA TRP A 264 2.58 -21.21 2.23
C TRP A 264 3.32 -20.06 2.92
N ARG A 265 4.23 -20.37 3.86
CA ARG A 265 5.04 -19.35 4.54
C ARG A 265 5.90 -18.54 3.58
N ARG A 266 6.48 -19.19 2.57
CA ARG A 266 7.31 -18.53 1.56
C ARG A 266 6.47 -17.68 0.60
N ALA A 267 5.30 -18.18 0.21
CA ALA A 267 4.34 -17.43 -0.60
C ALA A 267 3.88 -16.16 0.13
N LEU A 268 3.52 -16.28 1.42
CA LEU A 268 3.19 -15.12 2.26
C LEU A 268 4.36 -14.16 2.42
N ALA A 269 5.57 -14.67 2.66
CA ALA A 269 6.75 -13.82 2.80
C ALA A 269 7.11 -13.06 1.51
N LEU A 270 6.95 -13.69 0.35
CA LEU A 270 7.14 -13.05 -0.95
C LEU A 270 6.02 -12.05 -1.27
N GLY A 271 4.77 -12.38 -0.94
CA GLY A 271 3.63 -11.47 -1.10
C GLY A 271 3.66 -10.28 -0.15
N ALA A 272 4.35 -10.39 1.00
CA ALA A 272 4.55 -9.29 1.94
C ALA A 272 5.82 -8.46 1.65
N ALA A 273 6.63 -8.87 0.67
CA ALA A 273 7.78 -8.09 0.25
C ALA A 273 7.31 -6.90 -0.58
N PRO A 274 7.91 -5.71 -0.39
CA PRO A 274 7.55 -4.55 -1.19
C PRO A 274 7.87 -4.80 -2.66
N LEU A 275 7.00 -4.30 -3.52
CA LEU A 275 7.18 -4.24 -4.96
C LEU A 275 8.41 -3.39 -5.32
N GLN A 276 8.88 -3.59 -6.54
CA GLN A 276 9.97 -2.79 -7.09
C GLN A 276 9.56 -1.32 -7.14
N ARG A 277 10.55 -0.45 -6.91
CA ARG A 277 10.38 1.00 -6.94
C ARG A 277 9.71 1.43 -8.26
N SER A 278 8.61 2.14 -8.12
CA SER A 278 7.90 2.82 -9.21
C SER A 278 8.43 4.24 -9.42
N ALA A 279 7.78 5.02 -10.27
CA ALA A 279 8.18 6.40 -10.55
C ALA A 279 8.00 7.31 -9.33
N SER A 280 8.98 8.16 -9.07
CA SER A 280 8.94 9.20 -8.05
C SER A 280 8.16 10.44 -8.51
N LEU A 281 7.72 11.30 -7.59
CA LEU A 281 6.97 12.50 -7.96
C LEU A 281 7.75 13.41 -8.93
N PRO A 282 9.07 13.68 -8.76
CA PRO A 282 9.83 14.45 -9.74
C PRO A 282 9.83 13.83 -11.15
N GLU A 283 9.87 12.50 -11.26
CA GLU A 283 9.81 11.78 -12.55
C GLU A 283 8.42 11.92 -13.19
N VAL A 284 7.36 11.78 -12.39
CA VAL A 284 5.98 11.98 -12.86
C VAL A 284 5.77 13.42 -13.35
N LEU A 285 6.20 14.41 -12.58
CA LEU A 285 6.11 15.82 -12.96
C LEU A 285 6.91 16.13 -14.23
N LYS A 286 8.08 15.48 -14.40
CA LYS A 286 8.87 15.59 -15.63
C LYS A 286 8.15 14.95 -16.81
N ALA A 287 7.55 13.78 -16.63
CA ALA A 287 6.82 13.09 -17.68
C ALA A 287 5.59 13.92 -18.13
N LEU A 288 4.81 14.46 -17.20
CA LEU A 288 3.66 15.33 -17.50
C LEU A 288 4.10 16.60 -18.25
N TYR A 289 5.17 17.25 -17.80
CA TYR A 289 5.77 18.39 -18.46
C TYR A 289 6.17 18.08 -19.90
N LEU A 290 6.88 16.96 -20.11
CA LEU A 290 7.32 16.54 -21.44
C LEU A 290 6.13 16.18 -22.33
N GLN A 291 5.10 15.51 -21.82
CA GLN A 291 3.89 15.17 -22.57
C GLN A 291 3.19 16.43 -23.09
N GLN A 292 3.02 17.44 -22.25
CA GLN A 292 2.40 18.72 -22.64
C GLN A 292 3.21 19.42 -23.73
N HIS A 293 4.51 19.63 -23.51
CA HIS A 293 5.33 20.36 -24.47
C HIS A 293 5.61 19.57 -25.75
N PHE A 294 5.65 18.23 -25.67
CA PHE A 294 5.78 17.42 -26.87
C PHE A 294 4.52 17.47 -27.72
N ALA A 295 3.32 17.51 -27.11
CA ALA A 295 2.08 17.75 -27.84
C ALA A 295 2.11 19.11 -28.57
N ASP A 296 2.54 20.18 -27.90
CA ASP A 296 2.71 21.49 -28.54
C ASP A 296 3.72 21.47 -29.70
N PHE A 297 4.84 20.75 -29.52
CA PHE A 297 5.83 20.55 -30.57
C PHE A 297 5.23 19.82 -31.77
N VAL A 298 4.50 18.72 -31.55
CA VAL A 298 3.86 17.94 -32.62
C VAL A 298 2.84 18.80 -33.39
N ILE A 299 2.04 19.59 -32.69
CA ILE A 299 1.09 20.52 -33.31
C ILE A 299 1.83 21.56 -34.17
N ALA A 300 2.91 22.14 -33.65
CA ALA A 300 3.67 23.17 -34.37
C ALA A 300 4.51 22.60 -35.54
N ALA A 301 4.84 21.31 -35.51
CA ALA A 301 5.65 20.64 -36.53
C ALA A 301 4.81 19.99 -37.65
N GLN A 302 3.48 20.15 -37.64
CA GLN A 302 2.64 19.71 -38.75
C GLN A 302 3.09 20.38 -40.05
N ASP A 303 3.13 19.61 -41.14
CA ASP A 303 3.57 20.03 -42.48
C ASP A 303 5.04 20.50 -42.60
N ALA A 304 5.88 20.29 -41.58
CA ALA A 304 7.30 20.60 -41.64
C ALA A 304 8.07 19.63 -42.58
N THR A 305 9.08 20.14 -43.28
CA THR A 305 10.00 19.27 -44.04
C THR A 305 10.84 18.40 -43.09
N PRO A 306 11.37 17.24 -43.54
CA PRO A 306 12.20 16.37 -42.71
C PRO A 306 13.37 17.10 -42.02
N GLU A 307 14.04 18.02 -42.73
CA GLU A 307 15.16 18.79 -42.21
C GLU A 307 14.70 19.79 -41.13
N ALA A 308 13.56 20.46 -41.37
CA ALA A 308 12.96 21.37 -40.40
C ALA A 308 12.47 20.65 -39.15
N LEU A 309 11.90 19.44 -39.31
CA LEU A 309 11.48 18.57 -38.22
C LEU A 309 12.68 18.13 -37.37
N HIS A 310 13.76 17.67 -38.00
CA HIS A 310 14.97 17.23 -37.28
C HIS A 310 15.63 18.39 -36.51
N ALA A 311 15.75 19.56 -37.13
CA ALA A 311 16.26 20.76 -36.47
C ALA A 311 15.33 21.23 -35.34
N GLY A 312 14.01 21.16 -35.54
CA GLY A 312 12.99 21.46 -34.53
C GLY A 312 13.08 20.53 -33.32
N PHE A 313 13.22 19.23 -33.56
CA PHE A 313 13.36 18.23 -32.50
C PHE A 313 14.68 18.42 -31.72
N SER A 314 15.78 18.71 -32.41
CA SER A 314 17.05 19.06 -31.74
C SER A 314 16.90 20.25 -30.79
N ARG A 315 16.19 21.31 -31.21
CA ARG A 315 15.87 22.45 -30.34
C ARG A 315 14.95 22.06 -29.18
N PHE A 316 13.97 21.20 -29.42
CA PHE A 316 13.09 20.67 -28.38
C PHE A 316 13.90 19.94 -27.29
N LEU A 317 14.79 19.03 -27.69
CA LEU A 317 15.64 18.30 -26.75
C LEU A 317 16.55 19.25 -25.94
N ALA A 318 17.18 20.22 -26.61
CA ALA A 318 18.04 21.20 -25.94
C ALA A 318 17.26 22.08 -24.94
N ARG A 319 16.03 22.48 -25.27
CA ARG A 319 15.19 23.32 -24.42
C ARG A 319 14.61 22.57 -23.22
N HIS A 320 14.01 21.40 -23.48
CA HIS A 320 13.21 20.67 -22.49
C HIS A 320 14.01 19.64 -21.71
N ARG A 321 15.24 19.32 -22.13
CA ARG A 321 16.23 18.48 -21.44
C ARG A 321 15.58 17.22 -20.83
N PRO A 322 15.06 16.27 -21.63
CA PRO A 322 14.26 15.15 -21.11
C PRO A 322 14.94 14.31 -20.04
N ALA A 323 16.28 14.17 -20.12
CA ALA A 323 17.08 13.43 -19.14
C ALA A 323 17.26 14.15 -17.80
N GLU A 324 17.02 15.46 -17.73
CA GLU A 324 17.15 16.25 -16.50
C GLU A 324 15.78 16.33 -15.78
N ILE A 325 15.58 15.45 -14.79
CA ILE A 325 14.32 15.31 -14.05
C ILE A 325 13.98 16.59 -13.26
N ALA A 326 14.99 17.23 -12.66
CA ALA A 326 14.79 18.34 -11.74
C ALA A 326 14.26 19.62 -12.41
N ALA A 327 14.68 19.90 -13.65
CA ALA A 327 14.26 21.05 -14.42
C ALA A 327 14.64 20.92 -15.92
N PRO A 328 13.85 21.47 -16.86
CA PRO A 328 12.53 22.04 -16.64
C PRO A 328 11.49 20.92 -16.39
N SER A 329 10.55 21.17 -15.49
CA SER A 329 9.54 20.21 -15.03
C SER A 329 8.29 20.96 -14.55
N GLN A 330 7.16 20.27 -14.44
CA GLN A 330 5.91 20.83 -13.94
C GLN A 330 6.02 21.09 -12.43
N ALA A 331 5.46 22.21 -11.96
CA ALA A 331 5.35 22.45 -10.53
C ALA A 331 4.29 21.52 -9.90
N PRO A 332 4.50 21.00 -8.68
CA PRO A 332 3.48 20.22 -7.99
C PRO A 332 2.20 21.03 -7.76
N GLY A 333 1.06 20.36 -7.68
CA GLY A 333 -0.23 21.01 -7.40
C GLY A 333 -0.75 21.95 -8.49
N LEU A 334 -0.24 21.82 -9.71
CA LEU A 334 -0.65 22.58 -10.88
C LEU A 334 -1.35 21.62 -11.86
N ILE A 335 -2.58 21.89 -12.26
CA ILE A 335 -3.20 21.23 -13.41
C ILE A 335 -3.06 22.16 -14.62
N CYS A 336 -1.95 22.04 -15.35
CA CYS A 336 -1.80 22.76 -16.61
C CYS A 336 -2.60 22.06 -17.72
N LEU A 337 -3.69 22.71 -18.15
CA LEU A 337 -4.23 22.50 -19.48
C LEU A 337 -3.44 23.37 -20.47
N PRO A 338 -3.15 22.88 -21.69
CA PRO A 338 -2.43 23.64 -22.70
C PRO A 338 -3.06 25.03 -22.90
N GLU A 339 -2.23 26.06 -22.94
CA GLU A 339 -2.62 27.48 -23.01
C GLU A 339 -3.52 27.80 -24.22
N LYS A 340 -3.46 26.97 -25.27
CA LYS A 340 -4.13 27.16 -26.56
C LYS A 340 -5.59 26.73 -26.66
N ILE A 341 -6.22 26.18 -25.61
CA ILE A 341 -7.61 25.70 -25.69
C ILE A 341 -8.64 26.79 -25.33
N LEU A 342 -8.23 27.90 -24.71
CA LEU A 342 -9.13 29.01 -24.43
C LEU A 342 -8.80 30.21 -25.34
N PRO A 343 -9.74 30.70 -26.16
CA PRO A 343 -9.54 31.93 -26.89
C PRO A 343 -9.32 33.08 -25.90
N PRO A 344 -8.45 34.06 -26.20
CA PRO A 344 -8.30 35.24 -25.37
C PRO A 344 -9.65 36.00 -25.34
N GLY A 345 -10.33 35.96 -24.19
CA GLY A 345 -11.58 36.69 -23.95
C GLY A 345 -12.83 35.86 -23.67
N ALA A 346 -12.71 34.62 -23.18
CA ALA A 346 -13.85 33.85 -22.65
C ALA A 346 -14.00 33.99 -21.13
#